data_AF-A0A6J6PI43-F1
#
_entry.id   AF-A0A6J6PI43-F1
#
_cell.length_a   1.000
_cell.length_b   1.000
_cell.length_c   1.000
_cell.angle_alpha   90.00
_cell.angle_beta   90.00
_cell.angle_gamma   90.00
#
_symmetry.space_group_name_H-M   'P 1'
#
loop_
_entity.id
_entity.type
_entity.pdbx_description
1 polymer ?
#
loop_
_entity_poly.entity_id
_entity_poly.type
_entity_poly.pdbx_seq_one_letter_code
_entity_poly.pdbx_strand_id
1 'polypeptide(L)'
;MEEKTVAPSLETYLKIVKDAGGAVDKLDIWGRRRMAFEIAKKPDGIYAVIEMHCEPAAVIELDRQLNLNEAVLRTKVIRPDMR
;
A
#
# COMPACT_ATOMS: atom_id res chain seq x y z
N MET A 1 3.71 -14.43 -1.13
CA MET A 1 3.80 -13.79 0.18
C MET A 1 2.86 -14.48 1.13
N GLU A 2 3.39 -14.87 2.29
CA GLU A 2 2.57 -15.29 3.42
C GLU A 2 2.02 -14.04 4.10
N GLU A 3 0.85 -14.13 4.73
CA GLU A 3 0.19 -12.99 5.38
C GLU A 3 1.10 -12.27 6.39
N LYS A 4 2.01 -13.03 7.02
CA LYS A 4 3.00 -12.52 7.98
C LYS A 4 4.12 -11.69 7.36
N THR A 5 4.41 -11.83 6.06
CA THR A 5 5.50 -11.08 5.40
C THR A 5 5.04 -9.72 4.85
N VAL A 6 3.73 -9.46 4.83
CA VAL A 6 3.15 -8.23 4.26
C VAL A 6 3.36 -7.03 5.17
N ALA A 7 3.13 -7.18 6.49
CA ALA A 7 3.27 -6.09 7.44
C ALA A 7 4.71 -5.51 7.51
N PRO A 8 5.78 -6.32 7.63
CA PRO A 8 7.15 -5.79 7.68
C PRO A 8 7.59 -5.11 6.38
N SER A 9 7.11 -5.64 5.24
CA SER A 9 7.40 -5.02 3.94
C SER A 9 6.76 -3.64 3.84
N LEU A 10 5.51 -3.50 4.28
CA LEU A 10 4.81 -2.21 4.28
C LEU A 10 5.43 -1.21 5.26
N GLU A 11 5.86 -1.65 6.45
CA GLU A 11 6.53 -0.79 7.42
C GLU A 11 7.79 -0.12 6.85
N THR A 12 8.53 -0.83 6.00
CA THR A 12 9.73 -0.28 5.34
C THR A 12 9.37 0.90 4.44
N TYR A 13 8.27 0.78 3.68
CA TYR A 13 7.80 1.86 2.80
C TYR A 13 7.15 3.01 3.57
N LEU A 14 6.41 2.70 4.65
CA LEU A 14 5.80 3.70 5.52
C LEU A 14 6.84 4.58 6.22
N LYS A 15 8.09 4.11 6.36
CA LYS A 15 9.17 4.93 6.90
C LYS A 15 9.43 6.19 6.07
N ILE A 16 9.29 6.12 4.75
CA ILE A 16 9.46 7.29 3.85
C ILE A 16 8.45 8.38 4.18
N VAL A 17 7.22 7.98 4.46
CA VAL A 17 6.14 8.90 4.85
C VAL A 17 6.43 9.55 6.21
N LYS A 18 6.92 8.76 7.18
CA LYS A 18 7.31 9.25 8.51
C LYS A 18 8.51 10.19 8.45
N ASP A 19 9.53 9.85 7.66
CA ASP A 19 10.75 10.66 7.49
C ASP A 19 10.43 12.00 6.78
N ALA A 20 9.42 12.02 5.92
CA ALA A 20 8.89 13.23 5.29
C ALA A 20 7.97 14.08 6.20
N GLY A 21 7.82 13.70 7.48
CA GLY A 21 6.98 14.43 8.44
C GLY A 21 5.49 14.07 8.39
N GLY A 22 5.11 13.02 7.69
CA GLY A 22 3.74 12.49 7.67
C GLY A 22 3.43 11.54 8.82
N ALA A 23 2.14 11.36 9.11
CA ALA A 23 1.61 10.41 10.08
C ALA A 23 0.87 9.27 9.38
N VAL A 24 0.95 8.07 9.96
CA VAL A 24 0.16 6.91 9.53
C VAL A 24 -0.84 6.62 10.65
N ASP A 25 -2.13 6.82 10.36
CA ASP A 25 -3.19 6.70 11.36
C ASP A 25 -3.66 5.27 11.50
N LYS A 26 -3.78 4.57 10.36
CA LYS A 26 -4.35 3.22 10.33
C LYS A 26 -3.71 2.36 9.25
N LEU A 27 -3.44 1.10 9.61
CA LEU A 27 -3.02 0.05 8.71
C LEU A 27 -3.94 -1.16 8.88
N ASP A 28 -4.79 -1.39 7.88
CA ASP A 28 -5.70 -2.53 7.83
C ASP A 28 -5.23 -3.51 6.76
N ILE A 29 -4.80 -4.71 7.17
CA ILE A 29 -4.47 -5.79 6.24
C ILE A 29 -5.63 -6.77 6.19
N TRP A 30 -6.27 -6.86 5.03
CA TRP A 30 -7.26 -7.89 4.77
C TRP A 30 -6.50 -9.08 4.20
N GLY A 31 -6.65 -10.24 4.84
CA GLY A 31 -6.03 -11.49 4.41
C GLY A 31 -6.35 -11.89 2.97
N ARG A 32 -5.97 -13.11 2.57
CA ARG A 32 -6.08 -13.55 1.18
C ARG A 32 -7.54 -13.52 0.70
N ARG A 33 -7.80 -12.81 -0.40
CA ARG A 33 -9.10 -12.72 -1.07
C ARG A 33 -8.97 -13.00 -2.57
N ARG A 34 -9.98 -13.64 -3.14
CA ARG A 34 -10.09 -13.88 -4.57
C ARG A 34 -10.46 -12.60 -5.30
N MET A 35 -9.71 -12.26 -6.33
CA MET A 35 -9.98 -11.08 -7.18
C MET A 35 -11.07 -11.40 -8.20
N ALA A 36 -11.75 -10.37 -8.69
CA ALA A 36 -12.79 -10.52 -9.72
C ALA A 36 -12.23 -11.06 -11.06
N PHE A 37 -10.97 -10.76 -11.34
CA PHE A 37 -10.23 -11.24 -12.50
C PHE A 37 -8.75 -11.37 -12.13
N GLU A 38 -8.03 -12.15 -12.94
CA GLU A 38 -6.61 -12.42 -12.74
C GLU A 38 -5.76 -11.19 -13.08
N ILE A 39 -4.82 -10.85 -12.20
CA ILE A 39 -3.84 -9.78 -12.44
C ILE A 39 -2.45 -10.43 -12.40
N ALA A 40 -1.64 -10.20 -13.43
CA ALA A 40 -0.28 -10.76 -13.54
C ALA A 40 -0.23 -12.27 -13.25
N LYS A 41 -1.21 -13.03 -13.75
CA LYS A 41 -1.36 -14.48 -13.54
C LYS A 41 -1.61 -14.93 -12.11
N LYS A 42 -2.13 -14.04 -11.25
CA LYS A 42 -2.52 -14.34 -9.87
C LYS A 42 -4.04 -14.15 -9.71
N PRO A 43 -4.79 -15.18 -9.28
CA PRO A 43 -6.24 -15.06 -9.03
C PRO A 43 -6.57 -14.54 -7.62
N ASP A 44 -5.63 -14.61 -6.69
CA ASP A 44 -5.79 -14.19 -5.29
C ASP A 44 -4.78 -13.11 -4.92
N GLY A 45 -5.18 -12.23 -4.00
CA GLY A 45 -4.37 -11.13 -3.49
C GLY A 45 -4.62 -10.85 -2.02
N ILE A 46 -3.75 -10.03 -1.43
CA ILE A 46 -3.89 -9.50 -0.08
C ILE A 46 -4.14 -8.01 -0.24
N TYR A 47 -5.15 -7.47 0.44
CA TYR A 47 -5.46 -6.04 0.37
C TYR A 47 -4.90 -5.37 1.61
N ALA A 48 -4.06 -4.36 1.42
CA ALA A 48 -3.61 -3.48 2.49
C ALA A 48 -4.25 -2.10 2.28
N VAL A 49 -5.02 -1.65 3.25
CA VAL A 49 -5.62 -0.33 3.29
C VAL A 49 -4.88 0.51 4.32
N ILE A 50 -4.42 1.67 3.91
CA ILE A 50 -3.58 2.55 4.72
C ILE A 50 -4.24 3.91 4.75
N GLU A 51 -4.47 4.41 5.96
CA GLU A 51 -4.88 5.80 6.21
C GLU A 51 -3.65 6.54 6.73
N MET A 52 -3.29 7.62 6.03
CA MET A 52 -2.10 8.40 6.33
C MET A 52 -2.32 9.87 5.97
N HIS A 53 -1.72 10.74 6.78
CA HIS A 53 -1.62 12.17 6.54
C HIS A 53 -0.19 12.52 6.14
N CYS A 54 0.01 13.04 4.95
CA CYS A 54 1.35 13.41 4.49
C CYS A 54 1.32 14.47 3.40
N GLU A 55 2.49 15.07 3.16
CA GLU A 55 2.71 16.02 2.09
C GLU A 55 2.57 15.35 0.71
N PRO A 56 2.08 16.04 -0.33
CA PRO A 56 1.87 15.47 -1.66
C PRO A 56 3.12 14.84 -2.27
N ALA A 57 4.30 15.41 -2.00
CA ALA A 57 5.58 14.90 -2.50
C ALA A 57 5.91 13.50 -1.94
N ALA A 58 5.58 13.24 -0.67
CA ALA A 58 5.83 11.95 -0.02
C ALA A 58 4.97 10.83 -0.61
N VAL A 59 3.71 11.13 -0.94
CA VAL A 59 2.78 10.16 -1.56
C VAL A 59 3.27 9.75 -2.95
N ILE A 60 3.77 10.69 -3.74
CA ILE A 60 4.29 10.42 -5.09
C ILE A 60 5.49 9.48 -5.03
N GLU A 61 6.42 9.73 -4.11
CA GLU A 61 7.59 8.87 -3.93
C GLU A 61 7.20 7.48 -3.41
N LEU A 62 6.24 7.40 -2.48
CA LEU A 62 5.71 6.13 -1.99
C LEU A 62 5.10 5.30 -3.12
N ASP A 63 4.21 5.90 -3.94
CA ASP A 63 3.57 5.20 -5.05
C ASP A 63 4.60 4.73 -6.10
N ARG A 64 5.64 5.55 -6.35
CA ARG A 64 6.75 5.15 -7.23
C ARG A 64 7.46 3.90 -6.72
N GLN A 65 7.79 3.84 -5.43
CA GLN A 65 8.49 2.68 -4.85
C GLN A 65 7.60 1.44 -4.77
N LEU A 66 6.32 1.60 -4.48
CA LEU A 66 5.37 0.47 -4.47
C LEU A 66 5.17 -0.11 -5.87
N ASN A 67 5.13 0.71 -6.92
CA ASN A 67 5.04 0.25 -8.30
C ASN A 67 6.31 -0.47 -8.80
N LEU A 68 7.48 -0.16 -8.24
CA LEU A 68 8.73 -0.86 -8.55
C LEU A 68 8.81 -2.25 -7.89
N ASN A 69 7.96 -2.53 -6.90
CA ASN A 69 7.94 -3.80 -6.21
C ASN A 69 7.03 -4.81 -6.94
N GLU A 70 7.62 -5.86 -7.51
CA GLU A 70 6.90 -6.93 -8.22
C GLU A 70 5.92 -7.72 -7.32
N ALA A 71 6.04 -7.60 -6.00
CA ALA A 71 5.07 -8.18 -5.07
C ALA A 71 3.74 -7.42 -5.03
N VAL A 72 3.76 -6.13 -5.38
CA VAL A 72 2.57 -5.28 -5.44
C VAL A 72 1.93 -5.41 -6.82
N LEU A 73 0.73 -5.95 -6.86
CA LEU A 73 0.01 -6.13 -8.13
C LEU A 73 -0.64 -4.84 -8.64
N ARG A 74 -1.09 -3.98 -7.71
CA ARG A 74 -1.80 -2.75 -8.03
C ARG A 74 -1.77 -1.81 -6.84
N THR A 75 -1.47 -0.54 -7.10
CA THR A 75 -1.64 0.54 -6.13
C THR A 75 -2.87 1.37 -6.49
N LYS A 76 -3.46 2.03 -5.49
CA LYS A 76 -4.51 3.02 -5.69
C LYS A 76 -4.42 4.07 -4.59
N VAL A 77 -4.14 5.30 -4.98
CA VAL A 77 -4.13 6.45 -4.08
C VAL A 77 -5.44 7.21 -4.25
N ILE A 78 -6.11 7.52 -3.14
CA ILE A 78 -7.35 8.28 -3.12
C ILE A 78 -7.21 9.38 -2.06
N ARG A 79 -7.62 10.60 -2.38
CA ARG A 79 -7.80 11.68 -1.40
C ARG A 79 -9.26 11.66 -0.92
N PRO A 80 -9.54 11.38 0.37
CA PRO A 80 -10.91 11.24 0.88
C PRO A 80 -11.73 12.55 0.80
N ASP A 81 -11.06 13.69 0.82
CA ASP A 81 -11.67 15.02 1.03
C ASP A 81 -12.31 15.62 -0.24
N MET A 82 -12.17 14.95 -1.39
CA MET A 82 -12.75 15.37 -2.66
C MET A 82 -14.07 14.62 -2.89
N ARG A 83 -15.15 15.08 -2.25
CA ARG A 83 -16.50 14.55 -2.47
C ARG A 83 -17.49 15.64 -2.80
#